data_AF-A0A835FXI2-F1
#
_entry.id   AF-A0A835FXI2-F1
#
_cell.length_a   1.000
_cell.length_b   1.000
_cell.length_c   1.000
_cell.angle_alpha   90.00
_cell.angle_beta   90.00
_cell.angle_gamma   90.00
#
_symmetry.space_group_name_H-M   'P 1'
#
loop_
_entity.id
_entity.type
_entity.pdbx_description
1 polymer ?
#
loop_
_entity_poly.entity_id
_entity_poly.type
_entity_poly.pdbx_seq_one_letter_code
_entity_poly.pdbx_strand_id
1 'polypeptide(L)' 'MLIARCIWKERNDRTFERRPTNNVNQLIHICSEGQLWAQAGAKWMAVVGWPEALLVA' A
#
# COMPACT_ATOMS: atom_id res chain seq x y z
N MET A 1 4.96 0.56 8.99
CA MET A 1 4.85 -0.49 7.96
C MET A 1 3.82 -1.56 8.34
N LEU A 2 2.55 -1.19 8.53
CA LEU A 2 1.48 -2.15 8.82
C LEU A 2 0.64 -2.45 7.57
N ILE A 3 0.33 -1.42 6.77
CA ILE A 3 -0.58 -1.60 5.63
C ILE A 3 0.01 -2.39 4.45
N ALA A 4 1.30 -2.20 4.14
CA ALA A 4 1.98 -3.00 3.11
C ALA A 4 1.97 -4.49 3.46
N ARG A 5 2.08 -4.82 4.76
CA ARG A 5 1.97 -6.19 5.27
C ARG A 5 0.53 -6.71 5.15
N CYS A 6 -0.48 -5.89 5.41
CA CYS A 6 -1.89 -6.26 5.24
C CYS A 6 -2.22 -6.54 3.76
N ILE A 7 -1.79 -5.68 2.83
CA ILE A 7 -1.98 -5.87 1.39
C ILE A 7 -1.25 -7.13 0.91
N TRP A 8 0.00 -7.31 1.33
CA TRP A 8 0.78 -8.51 0.99
C TRP A 8 0.11 -9.78 1.52
N LYS A 9 -0.37 -9.77 2.76
CA LYS A 9 -1.04 -10.92 3.36
C LYS A 9 -2.35 -11.24 2.67
N GLU A 10 -3.19 -10.25 2.38
CA GLU A 10 -4.45 -10.46 1.64
C GLU A 10 -4.19 -11.07 0.26
N ARG A 11 -3.20 -10.56 -0.48
CA ARG A 11 -2.82 -11.14 -1.78
C ARG A 11 -2.37 -12.59 -1.66
N ASN A 12 -1.50 -12.89 -0.70
CA ASN A 12 -1.02 -14.27 -0.52
C ASN A 12 -2.11 -15.21 -0.03
N ASP A 13 -2.97 -14.76 0.89
CA ASP A 13 -4.06 -15.58 1.41
C ASP A 13 -5.05 -15.93 0.28
N ARG A 14 -5.29 -15.02 -0.68
CA ARG A 14 -6.04 -15.32 -1.92
C ARG A 14 -5.34 -16.31 -2.85
N THR A 15 -4.06 -16.10 -3.12
CA THR A 15 -3.30 -16.93 -4.07
C THR A 15 -3.12 -18.37 -3.57
N PHE A 16 -2.97 -18.55 -2.26
CA PHE A 16 -2.68 -19.86 -1.65
C PHE A 16 -3.88 -20.46 -0.91
N GLU A 17 -5.08 -19.86 -1.03
CA GLU A 17 -6.32 -20.31 -0.39
C GLU A 17 -6.19 -20.59 1.12
N ARG A 18 -5.31 -19.86 1.81
CA ARG A 18 -4.92 -20.16 3.20
C ARG A 18 -5.98 -19.75 4.23
N ARG A 19 -6.92 -18.89 3.85
CA ARG A 19 -7.96 -18.32 4.73
C ARG A 19 -9.23 -17.95 3.95
N PRO A 20 -10.39 -17.83 4.63
CA PRO A 20 -11.56 -17.19 4.06
C PRO A 20 -11.17 -15.80 3.57
N THR A 21 -11.58 -15.48 2.35
CA THR A 21 -11.31 -14.19 1.72
C THR A 21 -11.87 -13.08 2.61
N ASN A 22 -11.10 -12.01 2.82
CA ASN A 22 -11.60 -10.84 3.53
C ASN A 22 -12.88 -10.35 2.86
N ASN A 23 -13.88 -9.98 3.67
CA ASN A 23 -15.12 -9.44 3.16
C ASN A 23 -14.91 -8.04 2.55
N VAL A 24 -15.89 -7.56 1.78
CA VAL A 24 -15.80 -6.28 1.05
C VAL A 24 -15.42 -5.11 1.97
N ASN A 25 -15.96 -5.05 3.18
CA ASN A 25 -15.69 -3.97 4.13
C ASN A 25 -14.23 -3.99 4.61
N GLN A 26 -13.67 -5.18 4.87
CA GLN A 26 -12.27 -5.34 5.24
C GLN A 26 -11.34 -4.91 4.11
N LEU A 27 -11.71 -5.19 2.86
CA LEU A 27 -10.94 -4.77 1.69
C LEU A 27 -10.97 -3.26 1.49
N ILE A 28 -12.14 -2.64 1.63
CA ILE A 28 -12.29 -1.18 1.57
C ILE A 28 -11.39 -0.51 2.62
N HIS A 29 -11.38 -1.05 3.84
CA HIS A 29 -10.51 -0.55 4.90
C HIS A 29 -9.02 -0.64 4.52
N ILE A 30 -8.55 -1.81 4.08
CA ILE A 30 -7.16 -2.01 3.64
C ILE A 30 -6.79 -1.05 2.49
N CYS A 31 -7.68 -0.86 1.53
CA CYS A 31 -7.45 0.07 0.41
C CYS A 31 -7.38 1.52 0.88
N SER A 32 -8.29 1.94 1.77
CA SER A 32 -8.32 3.32 2.29
C SER A 32 -7.06 3.68 3.08
N GLU A 33 -6.59 2.79 3.97
CA GLU A 33 -5.33 2.98 4.67
C GLU A 33 -4.13 2.96 3.71
N GLY A 34 -4.17 2.11 2.68
CA GLY A 34 -3.12 2.04 1.66
C GLY A 34 -2.98 3.36 0.91
N GLN A 35 -4.10 4.00 0.59
CA GLN A 35 -4.13 5.29 -0.08
C GLN A 35 -3.56 6.42 0.80
N LEU A 36 -3.92 6.46 2.09
CA LEU A 36 -3.36 7.44 3.03
C LEU A 36 -1.84 7.28 3.18
N TRP A 37 -1.35 6.03 3.22
CA TRP A 37 0.08 5.75 3.24
C TRP A 37 0.79 6.19 1.96
N ALA A 38 0.20 5.93 0.79
CA ALA A 38 0.76 6.35 -0.48
C ALA A 38 0.84 7.88 -0.58
N GLN A 39 -0.19 8.59 -0.13
CA GLN A 39 -0.20 10.06 -0.09
C GLN A 39 0.85 10.62 0.87
N ALA A 40 0.96 10.06 2.07
CA ALA A 40 1.98 10.45 3.03
C ALA A 40 3.39 10.21 2.48
N GLY A 41 3.64 9.04 1.87
CA GLY A 41 4.90 8.72 1.21
C GLY A 41 5.22 9.67 0.07
N ALA A 42 4.24 9.95 -0.80
CA ALA A 42 4.39 10.88 -1.92
C ALA A 42 4.75 12.30 -1.46
N LYS A 43 4.16 12.78 -0.35
CA LYS A 43 4.52 14.07 0.24
C LYS A 43 6.00 14.13 0.64
N TRP A 44 6.51 13.08 1.28
CA TRP A 44 7.93 13.03 1.65
C TRP A 44 8.85 12.86 0.44
N MET A 45 8.43 12.09 -0.56
CA MET A 45 9.16 11.94 -1.81
C MET A 45 9.28 13.27 -2.58
N ALA A 46 8.20 14.05 -2.63
CA ALA A 46 8.22 15.38 -3.23
C ALA A 46 9.17 16.34 -2.48
N VAL A 47 9.26 16.26 -1.14
CA VAL A 47 10.20 17.07 -0.35
C VAL A 47 11.66 16.77 -0.71
N VAL A 48 12.00 15.52 -1.04
CA VAL A 48 13.36 15.15 -1.48
C VAL A 48 13.58 15.37 -2.98
N GLY A 49 12.65 16.06 -3.66
CA GLY A 49 12.73 16.38 -5.09
C GLY A 49 12.51 15.17 -5.99
N TRP A 50 11.95 14.07 -5.49
CA TRP A 50 11.62 12.93 -6.34
C TRP A 50 10.33 13.22 -7.14
N PRO A 51 10.26 12.85 -8.44
CA PRO A 51 11.27 12.13 -9.20
C PRO A 51 12.26 13.05 -9.94
N GLU A 52 12.11 14.38 -9.93
CA GLU A 52 12.99 15.28 -10.71
C GLU A 52 14.48 15.12 -10.34
N ALA A 53 14.80 14.84 -9.07
CA ALA A 53 16.14 14.56 -8.58
C ALA A 53 16.76 13.28 -9.19
N LEU A 54 15.95 12.35 -9.70
CA LEU A 54 16.42 11.17 -10.42
C LEU A 54 16.68 11.41 -11.91
N LEU A 55 16.20 12.53 -12.46
CA LEU A 55 16.35 12.86 -13.89
C LEU A 55 17.59 13.72 -14.17
N VAL A 56 18.20 14.28 -13.13
CA VAL A 56 19.35 15.21 -13.22
C VAL A 56 20.65 14.58 -12.67
N ALA A 57 20.60 13.37 -12.12
CA ALA A 57 21.75 12.57 -11.68
C ALA A 57 22.14 11.53 -12.75
#